data_AF-A0A3D3UUV3-F1
#
_entry.id   AF-A0A3D3UUV3-F1
#
_cell.length_a   1.000
_cell.length_b   1.000
_cell.length_c   1.000
_cell.angle_alpha   90.00
_cell.angle_beta   90.00
_cell.angle_gamma   90.00
#
_symmetry.space_group_name_H-M   'P 1'
#
loop_
_entity.id
_entity.type
_entity.pdbx_description
1 polymer ?
#
loop_
_entity_poly.entity_id
_entity_poly.type
_entity_poly.pdbx_seq_one_letter_code
_entity_poly.pdbx_strand_id
1 'polypeptide(L)'
;MKTKNVIIMSIILMGLSGFAGADDVYTWTGSISDDWMTAGNWDVETVPAMGELGDDADAYIGSTTSLAWPVIDSGDMPPEIDDLWIANGSGLSGELLIQGGVNLVCNDDIKICYEAGSVSAKFTVKGAGTTVLGKKSLELGEEGTVVVDVDGGKLEIGQESKPKWNILVAAGANSNVTIYIRNGGLIEHHGDYAEDDRGGLKIGDGKALIDIGSDSGSGGGILKLKNDVTEHARSLANEGIIVADGGTRDVQIYFYDGYTFITASALTTRLDPSPANGSTVPDGPTQLKWTLPEPNDPAGIVTCDVYFGTNPDVEANPKVVIGQAVESVSVTLDPETNYYWALDLYDSSFSTTNPIYLSLIYTFNTLNMAPVVDAGDDVETWLADGPRVVQLDGVVSDEDGGPGPATLAWTVIAEPDELNPARISDPIAANPTVTAIESGSYTLQLEAGDGEYTTADTLQIVVYADACEHAKNQDGFALLPGDINEDCIVNELDLAILEEHWLEWNYTTE
;
A
#
# COMPACT_ATOMS: atom_id res chain seq x y z
N MET A 1 -26.81 35.19 65.55
CA MET A 1 -27.68 34.25 66.29
C MET A 1 -29.02 34.20 65.59
N LYS A 2 -29.40 33.01 65.10
CA LYS A 2 -30.74 32.57 64.63
C LYS A 2 -31.25 33.03 63.26
N THR A 3 -30.90 32.22 62.26
CA THR A 3 -31.78 31.51 61.31
C THR A 3 -33.20 32.03 61.06
N LYS A 4 -33.54 32.21 59.78
CA LYS A 4 -34.90 31.98 59.27
C LYS A 4 -34.85 31.18 57.97
N ASN A 5 -35.40 29.97 58.05
CA ASN A 5 -35.85 29.17 56.93
C ASN A 5 -36.91 29.96 56.15
N VAL A 6 -36.81 29.98 54.83
CA VAL A 6 -37.94 30.28 53.96
C VAL A 6 -38.27 28.99 53.23
N ILE A 7 -39.46 28.49 53.56
CA ILE A 7 -40.18 27.40 52.91
C ILE A 7 -40.64 27.93 51.55
N ILE A 8 -40.18 27.31 50.46
CA ILE A 8 -40.71 27.54 49.13
C ILE A 8 -41.71 26.42 48.87
N MET A 9 -43.00 26.74 48.97
CA MET A 9 -44.11 25.85 48.65
C MET A 9 -44.83 26.41 47.43
N SER A 10 -44.63 25.70 46.32
CA SER A 10 -45.51 25.47 45.17
C SER A 10 -46.52 26.56 44.81
N ILE A 11 -46.21 27.31 43.75
CA ILE A 11 -47.24 27.79 42.81
C ILE A 11 -47.15 26.91 41.57
N ILE A 12 -48.22 26.13 41.38
CA ILE A 12 -48.52 25.37 40.17
C ILE A 12 -48.70 26.38 39.03
N LEU A 13 -47.78 26.37 38.07
CA LEU A 13 -47.98 26.98 36.76
C LEU A 13 -48.08 25.84 35.74
N MET A 14 -49.31 25.42 35.47
CA MET A 14 -49.62 24.59 34.32
C MET A 14 -49.54 25.46 33.06
N GLY A 15 -48.87 24.92 32.04
CA GLY A 15 -49.06 25.32 30.64
C GLY A 15 -48.02 26.30 30.11
N LEU A 16 -46.94 25.76 29.55
CA LEU A 16 -46.47 25.94 28.16
C LEU A 16 -45.00 25.50 28.09
N SER A 17 -44.78 24.19 28.09
CA SER A 17 -43.54 23.57 27.64
C SER A 17 -43.53 23.58 26.10
N GLY A 18 -43.18 24.73 25.52
CA GLY A 18 -42.52 24.76 24.22
C GLY A 18 -41.02 24.64 24.49
N PHE A 19 -40.56 23.44 24.84
CA PHE A 19 -39.14 23.13 24.95
C PHE A 19 -38.77 22.39 23.67
N ALA A 20 -37.67 22.79 23.04
CA ALA A 20 -36.93 21.90 22.15
C ALA A 20 -36.71 20.58 22.91
N GLY A 21 -37.08 19.45 22.31
CA GLY A 21 -36.75 18.13 22.84
C GLY A 21 -35.24 18.02 22.97
N ALA A 22 -34.77 17.32 23.99
CA ALA A 22 -33.39 16.85 24.01
C ALA A 22 -33.35 15.58 23.16
N ASP A 23 -32.27 15.38 22.41
CA ASP A 23 -32.05 14.14 21.65
C ASP A 23 -32.04 12.96 22.62
N ASP A 24 -32.89 11.97 22.37
CA ASP A 24 -32.98 10.74 23.17
C ASP A 24 -31.92 9.77 22.65
N VAL A 25 -30.87 9.56 23.45
CA VAL A 25 -29.78 8.63 23.12
C VAL A 25 -30.10 7.25 23.72
N TYR A 26 -30.19 6.24 22.86
CA TYR A 26 -30.43 4.84 23.21
C TYR A 26 -29.12 4.06 23.14
N THR A 27 -28.66 3.55 24.28
CA THR A 27 -27.37 2.83 24.35
C THR A 27 -27.57 1.32 24.27
N TRP A 28 -26.90 0.68 23.33
CA TRP A 28 -26.88 -0.78 23.21
C TRP A 28 -26.16 -1.43 24.39
N THR A 29 -26.84 -2.37 25.04
CA THR A 29 -26.29 -3.19 26.14
C THR A 29 -26.08 -4.64 25.75
N GLY A 30 -26.85 -5.17 24.78
CA GLY A 30 -26.78 -6.57 24.34
C GLY A 30 -27.05 -7.58 25.46
N SER A 31 -27.83 -7.17 26.47
CA SER A 31 -28.00 -7.94 27.72
C SER A 31 -28.80 -9.25 27.58
N ILE A 32 -29.62 -9.36 26.52
CA ILE A 32 -30.52 -10.50 26.28
C ILE A 32 -30.06 -11.30 25.06
N SER A 33 -29.76 -10.62 23.96
CA SER A 33 -29.40 -11.22 22.67
C SER A 33 -28.65 -10.21 21.78
N ASP A 34 -28.30 -10.63 20.57
CA ASP A 34 -27.80 -9.79 19.47
C ASP A 34 -28.93 -9.11 18.67
N ASP A 35 -30.17 -9.58 18.76
CA ASP A 35 -31.30 -9.01 18.01
C ASP A 35 -31.61 -7.55 18.40
N TRP A 36 -31.44 -6.63 17.44
CA TRP A 36 -31.72 -5.19 17.56
C TRP A 36 -33.13 -4.90 18.08
N MET A 37 -34.09 -5.70 17.64
CA MET A 37 -35.52 -5.50 17.90
C MET A 37 -35.93 -5.92 19.31
N THR A 38 -35.03 -6.55 20.07
CA THR A 38 -35.29 -6.91 21.47
C THR A 38 -35.13 -5.69 22.37
N ALA A 39 -36.24 -5.12 22.82
CA ALA A 39 -36.29 -3.90 23.64
C ALA A 39 -35.39 -3.92 24.90
N GLY A 40 -35.19 -5.08 25.54
CA GLY A 40 -34.32 -5.20 26.71
C GLY A 40 -32.81 -5.27 26.40
N ASN A 41 -32.41 -5.17 25.13
CA ASN A 41 -31.02 -4.97 24.74
C ASN A 41 -30.60 -3.49 24.77
N TRP A 42 -31.53 -2.56 24.96
CA TRP A 42 -31.26 -1.13 25.11
C TRP A 42 -31.27 -0.73 26.58
N ASP A 43 -30.59 0.36 26.93
CA ASP A 43 -30.54 0.91 28.29
C ASP A 43 -31.90 1.44 28.78
N VAL A 44 -32.79 1.72 27.85
CA VAL A 44 -34.23 1.88 28.04
C VAL A 44 -34.97 0.64 27.52
N GLU A 45 -36.07 0.21 28.17
CA GLU A 45 -36.83 -0.99 27.76
C GLU A 45 -37.68 -0.78 26.47
N THR A 46 -37.09 -0.14 25.45
CA THR A 46 -37.69 0.17 24.14
C THR A 46 -36.61 0.19 23.06
N VAL A 47 -36.98 -0.19 21.84
CA VAL A 47 -36.11 -0.06 20.66
C VAL A 47 -36.04 1.42 20.25
N PRO A 48 -34.87 1.97 19.88
CA PRO A 48 -34.74 3.34 19.38
C PRO A 48 -35.68 3.55 18.22
N ALA A 49 -36.53 4.57 18.30
CA ALA A 49 -37.51 4.90 17.27
C ALA A 49 -37.84 6.39 17.34
N MET A 50 -37.82 7.07 16.19
CA MET A 50 -38.26 8.47 16.11
C MET A 50 -39.67 8.65 16.71
N GLY A 51 -39.82 9.65 17.59
CA GLY A 51 -41.10 9.99 18.21
C GLY A 51 -42.07 10.69 17.25
N GLU A 52 -43.37 10.66 17.54
CA GLU A 52 -44.42 11.32 16.73
C GLU A 52 -44.28 12.86 16.65
N LEU A 53 -43.42 13.47 17.49
CA LEU A 53 -43.26 14.92 17.63
C LEU A 53 -41.85 15.44 17.26
N GLY A 54 -40.98 14.62 16.67
CA GLY A 54 -39.61 15.01 16.35
C GLY A 54 -38.69 14.98 17.57
N ASP A 55 -38.89 14.01 18.47
CA ASP A 55 -37.87 13.62 19.43
C ASP A 55 -36.86 12.76 18.64
N ASP A 56 -35.63 13.26 18.55
CA ASP A 56 -34.54 12.69 17.79
C ASP A 56 -34.03 11.45 18.54
N ALA A 57 -34.06 10.28 17.90
CA ALA A 57 -33.75 8.99 18.53
C ALA A 57 -32.39 8.48 18.04
N ASP A 58 -31.34 8.73 18.80
CA ASP A 58 -29.98 8.37 18.45
C ASP A 58 -29.67 6.95 18.90
N ALA A 59 -29.19 6.11 18.00
CA ALA A 59 -28.75 4.77 18.33
C ALA A 59 -27.23 4.75 18.60
N TYR A 60 -26.86 4.42 19.84
CA TYR A 60 -25.46 4.37 20.27
C TYR A 60 -25.00 2.94 20.55
N ILE A 61 -23.96 2.50 19.83
CA ILE A 61 -23.43 1.14 19.89
C ILE A 61 -21.95 1.21 20.24
N GLY A 62 -21.61 1.09 21.52
CA GLY A 62 -20.22 1.14 21.95
C GLY A 62 -20.03 0.64 23.37
N SER A 63 -18.96 -0.13 23.60
CA SER A 63 -18.60 -0.60 24.94
C SER A 63 -17.10 -0.76 25.09
N THR A 64 -16.60 -0.57 26.31
CA THR A 64 -15.20 -0.87 26.70
C THR A 64 -14.97 -2.38 26.91
N THR A 65 -16.04 -3.17 26.87
CA THR A 65 -16.02 -4.63 27.00
C THR A 65 -16.81 -5.26 25.87
N SER A 66 -16.44 -6.47 25.45
CA SER A 66 -17.15 -7.16 24.37
C SER A 66 -18.60 -7.49 24.77
N LEU A 67 -19.54 -7.19 23.89
CA LEU A 67 -20.97 -7.47 24.03
C LEU A 67 -21.42 -8.48 22.95
N ALA A 68 -22.65 -8.98 23.08
CA ALA A 68 -23.38 -9.48 21.92
C ALA A 68 -23.74 -8.25 21.07
N TRP A 69 -23.08 -8.11 19.92
CA TRP A 69 -23.26 -6.95 19.05
C TRP A 69 -24.57 -7.02 18.27
N PRO A 70 -25.20 -5.86 18.01
CA PRO A 70 -26.51 -5.82 17.38
C PRO A 70 -26.51 -6.38 15.96
N VAL A 71 -27.55 -7.13 15.65
CA VAL A 71 -27.89 -7.65 14.34
C VAL A 71 -29.32 -7.22 13.98
N ILE A 72 -29.49 -6.68 12.78
CA ILE A 72 -30.80 -6.50 12.14
C ILE A 72 -30.88 -7.51 10.99
N ASP A 73 -31.88 -8.39 10.98
CA ASP A 73 -31.97 -9.54 10.07
C ASP A 73 -33.36 -9.72 9.46
N SER A 74 -33.48 -10.72 8.58
CA SER A 74 -34.67 -11.05 7.82
C SER A 74 -35.93 -11.14 8.68
N GLY A 75 -36.93 -10.35 8.32
CA GLY A 75 -38.20 -10.25 9.05
C GLY A 75 -38.28 -9.04 9.99
N ASP A 76 -37.17 -8.36 10.26
CA ASP A 76 -37.17 -7.14 11.06
C ASP A 76 -37.76 -5.96 10.28
N MET A 77 -38.37 -5.05 11.05
CA MET A 77 -38.87 -3.77 10.57
C MET A 77 -38.28 -2.67 11.47
N PRO A 78 -36.96 -2.39 11.37
CA PRO A 78 -36.34 -1.38 12.21
C PRO A 78 -37.02 -0.02 11.94
N PRO A 79 -37.38 0.73 12.99
CA PRO A 79 -37.89 2.08 12.85
C PRO A 79 -36.81 3.02 12.28
N GLU A 80 -37.23 4.21 11.85
CA GLU A 80 -36.27 5.28 11.57
C GLU A 80 -35.63 5.73 12.89
N ILE A 81 -34.35 6.07 12.82
CA ILE A 81 -33.56 6.69 13.89
C ILE A 81 -33.03 8.04 13.40
N ASP A 82 -32.50 8.87 14.31
CA ASP A 82 -31.87 10.13 13.91
C ASP A 82 -30.39 9.93 13.56
N ASP A 83 -29.51 9.90 14.55
CA ASP A 83 -28.11 9.53 14.39
C ASP A 83 -27.85 8.03 14.63
N LEU A 84 -26.83 7.50 13.94
CA LEU A 84 -26.22 6.21 14.26
C LEU A 84 -24.76 6.41 14.68
N TRP A 85 -24.46 6.07 15.93
CA TRP A 85 -23.12 6.21 16.52
C TRP A 85 -22.55 4.83 16.86
N ILE A 86 -21.41 4.48 16.26
CA ILE A 86 -20.72 3.20 16.53
C ILE A 86 -19.34 3.47 17.09
N ALA A 87 -19.10 3.02 18.33
CA ALA A 87 -17.84 3.16 19.06
C ALA A 87 -17.32 4.61 19.12
N ASN A 88 -18.23 5.59 19.16
CA ASN A 88 -17.89 7.01 19.32
C ASN A 88 -17.62 7.31 20.78
N GLY A 89 -16.35 7.23 21.19
CA GLY A 89 -15.93 7.66 22.51
C GLY A 89 -14.71 6.92 23.04
N SER A 90 -14.11 7.50 24.08
CA SER A 90 -12.83 7.02 24.62
C SER A 90 -12.90 5.58 25.15
N GLY A 91 -12.04 4.72 24.61
CA GLY A 91 -11.90 3.31 24.99
C GLY A 91 -12.95 2.38 24.39
N LEU A 92 -13.79 2.86 23.47
CA LEU A 92 -14.93 2.10 22.99
C LEU A 92 -14.63 1.31 21.72
N SER A 93 -15.20 0.11 21.68
CA SER A 93 -15.36 -0.69 20.48
C SER A 93 -16.84 -0.97 20.22
N GLY A 94 -17.21 -1.29 18.98
CA GLY A 94 -18.60 -1.56 18.60
C GLY A 94 -18.72 -2.27 17.26
N GLU A 95 -19.74 -3.09 17.09
CA GLU A 95 -20.04 -3.71 15.79
C GLU A 95 -21.54 -3.64 15.50
N LEU A 96 -21.92 -3.54 14.22
CA LEU A 96 -23.30 -3.63 13.76
C LEU A 96 -23.35 -4.40 12.44
N LEU A 97 -24.21 -5.43 12.40
CA LEU A 97 -24.52 -6.19 11.19
C LEU A 97 -25.97 -5.95 10.77
N ILE A 98 -26.18 -5.55 9.53
CA ILE A 98 -27.50 -5.39 8.93
C ILE A 98 -27.55 -6.33 7.71
N GLN A 99 -28.54 -7.21 7.68
CA GLN A 99 -28.66 -8.24 6.65
C GLN A 99 -30.09 -8.69 6.40
N GLY A 100 -30.27 -9.66 5.48
CA GLY A 100 -31.55 -10.35 5.32
C GLY A 100 -32.62 -9.55 4.56
N GLY A 101 -32.24 -8.51 3.80
CA GLY A 101 -33.15 -7.75 2.96
C GLY A 101 -33.93 -6.65 3.70
N VAL A 102 -33.41 -6.18 4.82
CA VAL A 102 -34.01 -5.13 5.66
C VAL A 102 -33.56 -3.72 5.25
N ASN A 103 -34.29 -2.70 5.68
CA ASN A 103 -33.96 -1.30 5.42
C ASN A 103 -33.86 -0.51 6.72
N LEU A 104 -32.69 0.07 7.02
CA LEU A 104 -32.50 1.02 8.11
C LEU A 104 -32.36 2.44 7.56
N VAL A 105 -33.04 3.41 8.20
CA VAL A 105 -32.97 4.82 7.83
C VAL A 105 -32.50 5.63 9.04
N CYS A 106 -31.40 6.37 8.85
CA CYS A 106 -30.88 7.37 9.76
C CYS A 106 -31.21 8.75 9.18
N ASN A 107 -31.96 9.56 9.93
CA ASN A 107 -32.42 10.88 9.49
C ASN A 107 -31.31 11.93 9.49
N ASP A 108 -30.23 11.66 10.21
CA ASP A 108 -29.10 12.54 10.37
C ASP A 108 -27.79 11.82 9.94
N ASP A 109 -26.77 11.82 10.78
CA ASP A 109 -25.42 11.36 10.48
C ASP A 109 -25.19 9.90 10.90
N ILE A 110 -24.30 9.23 10.18
CA ILE A 110 -23.70 7.97 10.61
C ILE A 110 -22.26 8.27 11.01
N LYS A 111 -21.95 8.13 12.30
CA LYS A 111 -20.63 8.45 12.87
C LYS A 111 -20.01 7.21 13.48
N ILE A 112 -18.81 6.84 13.03
CA ILE A 112 -18.15 5.60 13.45
C ILE A 112 -16.71 5.90 13.90
N CYS A 113 -16.41 5.61 15.16
CA CYS A 113 -15.16 6.01 15.82
C CYS A 113 -14.80 7.49 15.59
N TYR A 114 -15.81 8.36 15.50
CA TYR A 114 -15.64 9.78 15.17
C TYR A 114 -15.51 10.65 16.44
N GLU A 115 -14.84 10.11 17.47
CA GLU A 115 -14.48 10.83 18.67
C GLU A 115 -13.10 10.40 19.18
N ALA A 116 -12.44 11.30 19.92
CA ALA A 116 -11.13 11.03 20.52
C ALA A 116 -11.16 9.81 21.46
N GLY A 117 -10.14 8.96 21.33
CA GLY A 117 -9.94 7.75 22.11
C GLY A 117 -10.76 6.54 21.64
N SER A 118 -11.51 6.64 20.55
CA SER A 118 -12.19 5.49 19.94
C SER A 118 -11.20 4.37 19.60
N VAL A 119 -11.57 3.10 19.82
CA VAL A 119 -10.65 1.97 19.66
C VAL A 119 -10.87 1.26 18.33
N SER A 120 -12.05 0.70 18.12
CA SER A 120 -12.35 -0.03 16.89
C SER A 120 -13.83 -0.20 16.60
N ALA A 121 -14.22 -0.13 15.33
CA ALA A 121 -15.59 -0.41 14.92
C ALA A 121 -15.68 -1.29 13.67
N LYS A 122 -16.74 -2.08 13.60
CA LYS A 122 -17.13 -2.80 12.37
C LYS A 122 -18.59 -2.54 12.01
N PHE A 123 -18.84 -2.11 10.79
CA PHE A 123 -20.17 -1.87 10.27
C PHE A 123 -20.39 -2.66 8.98
N THR A 124 -21.39 -3.53 8.94
CA THR A 124 -21.61 -4.44 7.82
C THR A 124 -23.03 -4.32 7.27
N VAL A 125 -23.14 -4.10 5.95
CA VAL A 125 -24.41 -4.11 5.21
C VAL A 125 -24.36 -5.25 4.21
N LYS A 126 -25.11 -6.32 4.50
CA LYS A 126 -24.93 -7.61 3.81
C LYS A 126 -26.18 -8.11 3.11
N GLY A 127 -25.98 -8.64 1.91
CA GLY A 127 -26.97 -9.36 1.13
C GLY A 127 -27.85 -8.46 0.29
N ALA A 128 -28.30 -9.01 -0.84
CA ALA A 128 -29.14 -8.32 -1.79
C ALA A 128 -30.45 -7.85 -1.14
N GLY A 129 -30.84 -6.60 -1.42
CA GLY A 129 -32.04 -5.98 -0.87
C GLY A 129 -31.87 -5.37 0.52
N THR A 130 -30.73 -5.59 1.19
CA THR A 130 -30.42 -4.91 2.44
C THR A 130 -29.94 -3.49 2.14
N THR A 131 -30.56 -2.49 2.76
CA THR A 131 -30.25 -1.07 2.54
C THR A 131 -30.04 -0.33 3.86
N VAL A 132 -29.07 0.57 3.88
CA VAL A 132 -28.93 1.59 4.93
C VAL A 132 -28.89 2.95 4.26
N LEU A 133 -29.75 3.86 4.70
CA LEU A 133 -29.78 5.25 4.25
C LEU A 133 -29.38 6.17 5.40
N GLY A 134 -28.25 6.87 5.27
CA GLY A 134 -27.93 8.04 6.09
C GLY A 134 -28.29 9.30 5.33
N LYS A 135 -29.29 10.07 5.79
CA LYS A 135 -29.78 11.24 5.05
C LYS A 135 -28.78 12.41 5.05
N LYS A 136 -27.80 12.42 5.96
CA LYS A 136 -26.70 13.40 5.97
C LYS A 136 -25.35 12.75 5.70
N SER A 137 -24.42 12.79 6.64
CA SER A 137 -23.02 12.43 6.40
C SER A 137 -22.68 11.02 6.88
N LEU A 138 -21.58 10.49 6.34
CA LEU A 138 -20.89 9.32 6.88
C LEU A 138 -19.52 9.78 7.35
N GLU A 139 -19.26 9.76 8.65
CA GLU A 139 -18.02 10.25 9.24
C GLU A 139 -17.30 9.11 9.95
N LEU A 140 -16.09 8.79 9.46
CA LEU A 140 -15.34 7.60 9.86
C LEU A 140 -13.98 7.99 10.43
N GLY A 141 -13.74 7.58 11.67
CA GLY A 141 -12.41 7.51 12.27
C GLY A 141 -11.78 8.87 12.56
N GLU A 142 -12.15 9.48 13.69
CA GLU A 142 -11.30 10.51 14.31
C GLU A 142 -10.07 9.84 14.94
N GLU A 143 -10.26 8.71 15.63
CA GLU A 143 -9.21 7.81 16.09
C GLU A 143 -9.63 6.35 15.93
N GLY A 144 -8.69 5.42 16.08
CA GLY A 144 -9.00 3.99 16.12
C GLY A 144 -9.13 3.33 14.74
N THR A 145 -9.55 2.07 14.72
CA THR A 145 -9.65 1.27 13.49
C THR A 145 -11.10 1.05 13.08
N VAL A 146 -11.49 1.46 11.88
CA VAL A 146 -12.85 1.29 11.37
C VAL A 146 -12.85 0.36 10.17
N VAL A 147 -13.77 -0.61 10.17
CA VAL A 147 -14.05 -1.45 9.01
C VAL A 147 -15.51 -1.28 8.61
N VAL A 148 -15.74 -0.74 7.41
CA VAL A 148 -17.07 -0.75 6.77
C VAL A 148 -17.07 -1.83 5.70
N ASP A 149 -18.06 -2.71 5.71
CA ASP A 149 -18.16 -3.86 4.80
C ASP A 149 -19.53 -3.90 4.14
N VAL A 150 -19.60 -3.47 2.88
CA VAL A 150 -20.82 -3.50 2.05
C VAL A 150 -20.74 -4.71 1.13
N ASP A 151 -21.28 -5.83 1.62
CA ASP A 151 -21.20 -7.16 1.01
C ASP A 151 -22.53 -7.50 0.33
N GLY A 152 -22.71 -7.08 -0.93
CA GLY A 152 -23.93 -7.29 -1.71
C GLY A 152 -25.16 -6.46 -1.27
N GLY A 153 -25.03 -5.67 -0.20
CA GLY A 153 -26.04 -4.69 0.24
C GLY A 153 -25.82 -3.29 -0.34
N LYS A 154 -26.60 -2.31 0.12
CA LYS A 154 -26.48 -0.90 -0.29
C LYS A 154 -26.34 0.03 0.91
N LEU A 155 -25.32 0.90 0.88
CA LEU A 155 -25.16 2.03 1.78
C LEU A 155 -25.35 3.34 0.99
N GLU A 156 -26.39 4.09 1.30
CA GLU A 156 -26.75 5.34 0.62
C GLU A 156 -26.53 6.52 1.58
N ILE A 157 -25.74 7.51 1.15
CA ILE A 157 -25.36 8.68 1.95
C ILE A 157 -25.81 9.97 1.27
N GLY A 158 -26.49 10.81 2.03
CA GLY A 158 -27.07 12.06 1.57
C GLY A 158 -28.42 11.88 0.88
N GLN A 159 -28.98 12.98 0.38
CA GLN A 159 -30.24 12.97 -0.38
C GLN A 159 -30.07 13.76 -1.67
N GLU A 160 -30.62 13.26 -2.78
CA GLU A 160 -30.59 13.98 -4.07
C GLU A 160 -31.21 15.39 -3.99
N SER A 161 -32.20 15.57 -3.11
CA SER A 161 -32.86 16.87 -2.90
C SER A 161 -32.07 17.86 -2.03
N LYS A 162 -31.03 17.39 -1.32
CA LYS A 162 -30.23 18.18 -0.37
C LYS A 162 -28.75 17.79 -0.46
N PRO A 163 -28.05 18.23 -1.50
CA PRO A 163 -26.79 17.60 -1.85
C PRO A 163 -25.61 18.32 -1.18
N LYS A 164 -25.53 18.31 0.16
CA LYS A 164 -24.51 19.09 0.92
C LYS A 164 -23.58 18.26 1.79
N TRP A 165 -23.85 16.96 1.88
CA TRP A 165 -23.25 16.10 2.89
C TRP A 165 -22.09 15.29 2.32
N ASN A 166 -21.14 14.95 3.18
CA ASN A 166 -19.91 14.24 2.85
C ASN A 166 -19.96 12.76 3.23
N ILE A 167 -19.06 12.01 2.58
CA ILE A 167 -18.44 10.83 3.18
C ILE A 167 -17.03 11.27 3.59
N LEU A 168 -16.75 11.33 4.90
CA LEU A 168 -15.42 11.59 5.44
C LEU A 168 -14.78 10.28 5.92
N VAL A 169 -13.67 9.92 5.30
CA VAL A 169 -12.93 8.69 5.60
C VAL A 169 -11.62 9.05 6.28
N ALA A 170 -11.32 8.39 7.40
CA ALA A 170 -10.09 8.57 8.17
C ALA A 170 -9.87 10.03 8.59
N ALA A 171 -10.88 10.60 9.25
CA ALA A 171 -10.94 12.01 9.63
C ALA A 171 -9.69 12.50 10.38
N GLY A 172 -9.25 11.77 11.40
CA GLY A 172 -8.11 12.16 12.24
C GLY A 172 -6.85 11.32 11.98
N ALA A 173 -5.68 11.92 12.25
CA ALA A 173 -4.37 11.34 11.95
C ALA A 173 -4.07 9.99 12.64
N ASN A 174 -4.77 9.68 13.73
CA ASN A 174 -4.62 8.44 14.49
C ASN A 174 -5.64 7.36 14.08
N SER A 175 -6.36 7.57 12.99
CA SER A 175 -7.35 6.62 12.49
C SER A 175 -6.81 5.71 11.39
N ASN A 176 -7.40 4.52 11.28
CA ASN A 176 -7.19 3.59 10.19
C ASN A 176 -8.55 3.06 9.72
N VAL A 177 -9.00 3.51 8.56
CA VAL A 177 -10.32 3.20 8.02
C VAL A 177 -10.18 2.34 6.77
N THR A 178 -10.86 1.20 6.76
CA THR A 178 -10.97 0.33 5.59
C THR A 178 -12.43 0.16 5.20
N ILE A 179 -12.76 0.42 3.94
CA ILE A 179 -14.08 0.21 3.36
C ILE A 179 -13.96 -0.90 2.32
N TYR A 180 -14.69 -2.00 2.53
CA TYR A 180 -14.87 -3.04 1.53
C TYR A 180 -16.21 -2.85 0.84
N ILE A 181 -16.19 -2.82 -0.50
CA ILE A 181 -17.41 -2.85 -1.31
C ILE A 181 -17.29 -4.08 -2.19
N ARG A 182 -18.07 -5.12 -1.88
CA ARG A 182 -17.86 -6.44 -2.48
C ARG A 182 -19.13 -7.19 -2.82
N ASN A 183 -18.98 -8.19 -3.70
CA ASN A 183 -20.05 -9.11 -4.09
C ASN A 183 -21.33 -8.39 -4.58
N GLY A 184 -21.16 -7.32 -5.36
CA GLY A 184 -22.27 -6.49 -5.86
C GLY A 184 -22.76 -5.42 -4.89
N GLY A 185 -22.03 -5.19 -3.79
CA GLY A 185 -22.30 -4.10 -2.86
C GLY A 185 -22.26 -2.73 -3.54
N LEU A 186 -23.05 -1.79 -3.04
CA LEU A 186 -23.15 -0.44 -3.58
C LEU A 186 -23.01 0.58 -2.44
N ILE A 187 -22.02 1.47 -2.55
CA ILE A 187 -22.02 2.73 -1.82
C ILE A 187 -22.45 3.82 -2.80
N GLU A 188 -23.53 4.52 -2.48
CA GLU A 188 -24.07 5.60 -3.29
C GLU A 188 -24.07 6.91 -2.50
N HIS A 189 -23.49 7.95 -3.08
CA HIS A 189 -23.38 9.27 -2.47
C HIS A 189 -24.05 10.34 -3.32
N HIS A 190 -24.91 11.14 -2.68
CA HIS A 190 -25.73 12.15 -3.35
C HIS A 190 -25.31 13.61 -3.06
N GLY A 191 -24.21 13.85 -2.33
CA GLY A 191 -23.73 15.20 -2.06
C GLY A 191 -23.10 15.87 -3.27
N ASP A 192 -23.47 17.13 -3.56
CA ASP A 192 -22.96 17.91 -4.68
C ASP A 192 -21.59 18.46 -4.31
N TYR A 193 -20.63 18.29 -5.22
CA TYR A 193 -19.29 18.81 -5.08
C TYR A 193 -19.18 20.31 -5.44
N ALA A 194 -20.23 20.90 -6.03
CA ALA A 194 -20.21 22.27 -6.54
C ALA A 194 -20.81 23.33 -5.59
N GLU A 195 -21.52 22.95 -4.53
CA GLU A 195 -22.27 23.91 -3.70
C GLU A 195 -21.48 24.50 -2.52
N ASP A 196 -20.53 23.76 -1.94
CA ASP A 196 -19.57 24.21 -0.93
C ASP A 196 -18.53 23.10 -0.62
N ASP A 197 -17.45 23.44 0.09
CA ASP A 197 -16.41 22.48 0.52
C ASP A 197 -16.93 21.43 1.51
N ARG A 198 -18.25 21.29 1.75
CA ARG A 198 -18.83 20.35 2.71
C ARG A 198 -19.29 19.05 2.06
N GLY A 199 -19.66 19.05 0.78
CA GLY A 199 -20.08 17.85 0.04
C GLY A 199 -18.93 16.94 -0.40
N GLY A 200 -19.27 15.70 -0.78
CA GLY A 200 -18.37 14.77 -1.47
C GLY A 200 -17.65 13.73 -0.60
N LEU A 201 -16.93 12.83 -1.26
CA LEU A 201 -15.96 11.92 -0.66
C LEU A 201 -14.66 12.67 -0.32
N LYS A 202 -14.30 12.66 0.96
CA LYS A 202 -13.11 13.28 1.52
C LYS A 202 -12.29 12.28 2.29
N ILE A 203 -10.98 12.40 2.17
CA ILE A 203 -10.02 11.66 2.96
C ILE A 203 -9.40 12.64 3.96
N GLY A 204 -9.43 12.29 5.24
CA GLY A 204 -8.83 13.08 6.32
C GLY A 204 -7.34 12.79 6.49
N ASP A 205 -6.81 13.09 7.68
CA ASP A 205 -5.38 12.98 7.97
C ASP A 205 -4.93 11.54 8.30
N GLY A 206 -5.87 10.62 8.49
CA GLY A 206 -5.60 9.23 8.85
C GLY A 206 -5.27 8.33 7.67
N LYS A 207 -5.20 7.02 7.93
CA LYS A 207 -5.01 6.01 6.87
C LYS A 207 -6.37 5.57 6.33
N ALA A 208 -6.55 5.68 5.01
CA ALA A 208 -7.76 5.25 4.33
C ALA A 208 -7.45 4.18 3.27
N LEU A 209 -8.31 3.17 3.19
CA LEU A 209 -8.34 2.18 2.12
C LEU A 209 -9.80 1.92 1.73
N ILE A 210 -10.10 1.99 0.44
CA ILE A 210 -11.38 1.61 -0.15
C ILE A 210 -11.08 0.51 -1.17
N ASP A 211 -11.47 -0.72 -0.85
CA ASP A 211 -11.30 -1.88 -1.72
C ASP A 211 -12.63 -2.23 -2.40
N ILE A 212 -12.71 -1.95 -3.70
CA ILE A 212 -13.84 -2.26 -4.57
C ILE A 212 -13.54 -3.59 -5.26
N GLY A 213 -14.08 -4.68 -4.74
CA GLY A 213 -13.63 -6.02 -5.14
C GLY A 213 -14.68 -7.12 -4.97
N SER A 214 -14.24 -8.37 -4.96
CA SER A 214 -15.03 -9.54 -4.63
C SER A 214 -14.13 -10.57 -3.96
N ASP A 215 -14.68 -11.34 -3.03
CA ASP A 215 -13.90 -12.44 -2.41
C ASP A 215 -13.59 -13.56 -3.40
N SER A 216 -14.24 -13.55 -4.57
CA SER A 216 -14.17 -14.59 -5.59
C SER A 216 -13.28 -14.24 -6.80
N GLY A 217 -12.74 -13.02 -6.86
CA GLY A 217 -12.02 -12.50 -8.03
C GLY A 217 -12.89 -12.30 -9.29
N SER A 218 -14.23 -12.29 -9.14
CA SER A 218 -15.18 -12.04 -10.23
C SER A 218 -16.38 -11.23 -9.74
N GLY A 219 -16.78 -10.22 -10.51
CA GLY A 219 -17.65 -9.15 -10.00
C GLY A 219 -16.88 -8.18 -9.11
N GLY A 220 -17.53 -7.07 -8.74
CA GLY A 220 -16.97 -6.01 -7.92
C GLY A 220 -18.07 -5.28 -7.16
N GLY A 221 -17.72 -4.55 -6.11
CA GLY A 221 -18.58 -3.50 -5.57
C GLY A 221 -18.54 -2.24 -6.42
N ILE A 222 -19.50 -1.35 -6.19
CA ILE A 222 -19.59 -0.05 -6.87
C ILE A 222 -19.54 1.05 -5.83
N LEU A 223 -18.62 1.99 -6.00
CA LEU A 223 -18.68 3.31 -5.39
C LEU A 223 -19.22 4.30 -6.42
N LYS A 224 -20.38 4.88 -6.13
CA LYS A 224 -21.10 5.81 -7.01
C LYS A 224 -21.14 7.20 -6.35
N LEU A 225 -20.47 8.16 -6.97
CA LEU A 225 -20.33 9.54 -6.46
C LEU A 225 -21.07 10.51 -7.37
N LYS A 226 -21.74 11.52 -6.80
CA LYS A 226 -22.42 12.57 -7.58
C LYS A 226 -21.41 13.46 -8.32
N ASN A 227 -21.85 14.05 -9.43
CA ASN A 227 -21.08 14.93 -10.31
C ASN A 227 -19.95 14.21 -11.07
N ASP A 228 -19.32 14.93 -12.00
CA ASP A 228 -18.12 14.48 -12.68
C ASP A 228 -16.91 14.77 -11.78
N VAL A 229 -16.51 13.76 -11.02
CA VAL A 229 -15.37 13.77 -10.09
C VAL A 229 -14.37 12.70 -10.48
N THR A 230 -14.31 12.38 -11.77
CA THR A 230 -13.43 11.36 -12.34
C THR A 230 -11.95 11.67 -12.07
N GLU A 231 -11.53 12.93 -12.16
CA GLU A 231 -10.18 13.38 -11.80
C GLU A 231 -9.85 13.08 -10.33
N HIS A 232 -10.75 13.43 -9.41
CA HIS A 232 -10.58 13.15 -7.97
C HIS A 232 -10.50 11.65 -7.70
N ALA A 233 -11.40 10.86 -8.30
CA ALA A 233 -11.39 9.40 -8.19
C ALA A 233 -10.07 8.78 -8.71
N ARG A 234 -9.53 9.30 -9.81
CA ARG A 234 -8.23 8.86 -10.35
C ARG A 234 -7.08 9.23 -9.42
N SER A 235 -7.09 10.41 -8.81
CA SER A 235 -6.08 10.81 -7.81
C SER A 235 -6.06 9.81 -6.66
N LEU A 236 -7.22 9.54 -6.06
CA LEU A 236 -7.34 8.60 -4.95
C LEU A 236 -6.89 7.18 -5.33
N ALA A 237 -7.18 6.74 -6.55
CA ALA A 237 -6.72 5.45 -7.03
C ALA A 237 -5.21 5.40 -7.32
N ASN A 238 -4.63 6.47 -7.86
CA ASN A 238 -3.17 6.61 -8.05
C ASN A 238 -2.40 6.62 -6.71
N GLU A 239 -3.00 7.21 -5.67
CA GLU A 239 -2.47 7.22 -4.30
C GLU A 239 -2.62 5.87 -3.58
N GLY A 240 -3.32 4.89 -4.20
CA GLY A 240 -3.59 3.58 -3.61
C GLY A 240 -4.66 3.59 -2.52
N ILE A 241 -5.39 4.70 -2.35
CA ILE A 241 -6.53 4.80 -1.42
C ILE A 241 -7.70 4.00 -1.97
N ILE A 242 -7.94 4.06 -3.28
CA ILE A 242 -8.94 3.21 -3.95
C ILE A 242 -8.20 2.10 -4.70
N VAL A 243 -8.49 0.85 -4.38
CA VAL A 243 -7.94 -0.33 -5.05
C VAL A 243 -9.03 -1.30 -5.43
N ALA A 244 -8.75 -2.19 -6.38
CA ALA A 244 -9.63 -3.30 -6.72
C ALA A 244 -8.99 -4.65 -6.39
N ASP A 245 -9.66 -5.45 -5.57
CA ASP A 245 -9.20 -6.78 -5.11
C ASP A 245 -7.79 -6.72 -4.52
N GLY A 246 -7.58 -5.84 -3.53
CA GLY A 246 -6.28 -5.62 -2.91
C GLY A 246 -5.18 -5.15 -3.87
N GLY A 247 -5.57 -4.54 -5.01
CA GLY A 247 -4.66 -4.06 -6.05
C GLY A 247 -4.31 -5.10 -7.12
N THR A 248 -4.94 -6.27 -7.11
CA THR A 248 -4.69 -7.33 -8.11
C THR A 248 -5.42 -7.09 -9.42
N ARG A 249 -6.47 -6.28 -9.43
CA ARG A 249 -7.20 -5.82 -10.63
C ARG A 249 -7.10 -4.32 -10.79
N ASP A 250 -7.43 -3.86 -11.99
CA ASP A 250 -7.47 -2.42 -12.24
C ASP A 250 -8.80 -1.81 -11.76
N VAL A 251 -8.70 -0.57 -11.28
CA VAL A 251 -9.86 0.26 -10.94
C VAL A 251 -10.42 0.83 -12.24
N GLN A 252 -11.72 0.60 -12.49
CA GLN A 252 -12.46 1.15 -13.62
C GLN A 252 -13.25 2.38 -13.17
N ILE A 253 -13.02 3.50 -13.84
CA ILE A 253 -13.66 4.79 -13.56
C ILE A 253 -14.37 5.29 -14.82
N TYR A 254 -15.62 5.75 -14.69
CA TYR A 254 -16.35 6.38 -15.78
C TYR A 254 -17.43 7.34 -15.27
N PHE A 255 -17.78 8.34 -16.07
CA PHE A 255 -18.85 9.29 -15.77
C PHE A 255 -20.09 9.03 -16.63
N TYR A 256 -21.25 8.90 -15.99
CA TYR A 256 -22.51 8.67 -16.67
C TYR A 256 -23.69 9.21 -15.86
N ASP A 257 -24.66 9.83 -16.54
CA ASP A 257 -25.93 10.29 -15.95
C ASP A 257 -25.77 11.16 -14.68
N GLY A 258 -24.76 12.02 -14.66
CA GLY A 258 -24.52 12.92 -13.52
C GLY A 258 -23.83 12.26 -12.32
N TYR A 259 -23.29 11.05 -12.48
CA TYR A 259 -22.55 10.32 -11.46
C TYR A 259 -21.22 9.78 -12.01
N THR A 260 -20.20 9.80 -11.17
CA THR A 260 -18.94 9.07 -11.35
C THR A 260 -19.06 7.69 -10.73
N PHE A 261 -18.75 6.66 -11.50
CA PHE A 261 -18.76 5.26 -11.07
C PHE A 261 -17.33 4.77 -10.94
N ILE A 262 -17.05 4.07 -9.85
CA ILE A 262 -15.77 3.46 -9.54
C ILE A 262 -16.03 2.01 -9.17
N THR A 263 -15.45 1.08 -9.91
CA THR A 263 -15.70 -0.36 -9.77
C THR A 263 -14.45 -1.17 -10.12
N ALA A 264 -14.37 -2.43 -9.69
CA ALA A 264 -13.35 -3.34 -10.18
C ALA A 264 -13.57 -3.56 -11.69
N SER A 265 -12.52 -3.38 -12.49
CA SER A 265 -12.56 -3.69 -13.92
C SER A 265 -13.07 -5.10 -14.14
N ALA A 266 -14.18 -5.27 -14.87
CA ALA A 266 -14.81 -6.58 -15.13
C ALA A 266 -13.91 -7.59 -15.87
N LEU A 267 -12.72 -7.15 -16.25
CA LEU A 267 -11.81 -7.77 -17.16
C LEU A 267 -10.78 -8.54 -16.34
N THR A 268 -10.58 -9.81 -16.69
CA THR A 268 -9.58 -10.66 -16.04
C THR A 268 -8.14 -10.27 -16.43
N THR A 269 -7.99 -9.48 -17.50
CA THR A 269 -6.72 -8.95 -18.01
C THR A 269 -6.56 -7.49 -17.61
N ARG A 270 -5.45 -7.18 -16.96
CA ARG A 270 -5.05 -5.82 -16.63
C ARG A 270 -4.62 -5.06 -17.87
N LEU A 271 -4.68 -3.74 -17.83
CA LEU A 271 -4.13 -2.87 -18.87
C LEU A 271 -2.62 -3.06 -19.05
N ASP A 272 -1.91 -3.49 -18.00
CA ASP A 272 -0.48 -3.82 -18.01
C ASP A 272 0.39 -2.79 -18.77
N PRO A 273 0.45 -1.54 -18.24
CA PRO A 273 1.14 -0.44 -18.91
C PRO A 273 2.65 -0.70 -19.01
N SER A 274 3.21 -0.50 -20.20
CA SER A 274 4.66 -0.47 -20.44
C SER A 274 5.03 0.84 -21.16
N PRO A 275 5.94 1.68 -20.64
CA PRO A 275 6.69 1.52 -19.39
C PRO A 275 5.79 1.36 -18.15
N ALA A 276 6.26 0.56 -17.19
CA ALA A 276 5.52 0.31 -15.95
C ALA A 276 5.35 1.61 -15.16
N ASN A 277 4.24 1.73 -14.43
CA ASN A 277 3.97 2.92 -13.62
C ASN A 277 5.08 3.12 -12.56
N GLY A 278 5.63 4.33 -12.48
CA GLY A 278 6.73 4.70 -11.61
C GLY A 278 8.12 4.24 -12.07
N SER A 279 8.25 3.65 -13.26
CA SER A 279 9.54 3.16 -13.75
C SER A 279 10.46 4.28 -14.28
N THR A 280 11.75 3.98 -14.32
CA THR A 280 12.76 4.75 -15.05
C THR A 280 13.18 3.95 -16.29
N VAL A 281 13.28 4.62 -17.44
CA VAL A 281 13.62 4.00 -18.73
C VAL A 281 14.63 4.85 -19.50
N PRO A 282 15.41 4.27 -20.44
CA PRO A 282 16.28 5.04 -21.31
C PRO A 282 15.53 6.09 -22.13
N ASP A 283 16.19 7.20 -22.49
CA ASP A 283 15.65 8.18 -23.43
C ASP A 283 15.66 7.67 -24.88
N GLY A 284 15.09 8.46 -25.80
CA GLY A 284 15.04 8.13 -27.23
C GLY A 284 13.79 7.32 -27.64
N PRO A 285 13.84 6.61 -28.79
CA PRO A 285 12.68 5.93 -29.35
C PRO A 285 12.24 4.73 -28.50
N THR A 286 10.97 4.73 -28.10
CA THR A 286 10.36 3.62 -27.33
C THR A 286 8.92 3.35 -27.79
N GLN A 287 8.24 2.42 -27.13
CA GLN A 287 6.82 2.16 -27.30
C GLN A 287 6.08 2.24 -25.97
N LEU A 288 4.99 3.00 -25.95
CA LEU A 288 3.93 2.80 -24.97
C LEU A 288 3.14 1.56 -25.39
N LYS A 289 2.85 0.66 -24.45
CA LYS A 289 2.06 -0.56 -24.68
C LYS A 289 1.06 -0.76 -23.55
N TRP A 290 -0.08 -1.36 -23.90
CA TRP A 290 -1.16 -1.71 -22.99
C TRP A 290 -1.92 -2.91 -23.58
N THR A 291 -2.71 -3.59 -22.76
CA THR A 291 -3.61 -4.66 -23.20
C THR A 291 -5.02 -4.11 -23.25
N LEU A 292 -5.67 -4.16 -24.42
CA LEU A 292 -7.07 -3.76 -24.52
C LEU A 292 -7.96 -4.85 -23.92
N PRO A 293 -9.00 -4.46 -23.17
CA PRO A 293 -9.96 -5.42 -22.69
C PRO A 293 -10.86 -6.01 -23.78
N GLU A 294 -11.43 -7.17 -23.48
CA GLU A 294 -12.51 -7.75 -24.28
C GLU A 294 -13.75 -6.83 -24.26
N PRO A 295 -14.45 -6.65 -25.39
CA PRO A 295 -15.70 -5.92 -25.44
C PRO A 295 -16.78 -6.65 -24.65
N ASN A 296 -17.72 -5.89 -24.09
CA ASN A 296 -18.85 -6.44 -23.34
C ASN A 296 -19.84 -7.21 -24.23
N ASP A 297 -19.94 -6.84 -25.51
CA ASP A 297 -20.63 -7.62 -26.55
C ASP A 297 -19.58 -8.33 -27.41
N PRO A 298 -19.70 -9.64 -27.70
CA PRO A 298 -18.80 -10.35 -28.61
C PRO A 298 -18.65 -9.74 -30.02
N ALA A 299 -19.61 -8.93 -30.48
CA ALA A 299 -19.52 -8.18 -31.74
C ALA A 299 -18.99 -6.74 -31.58
N GLY A 300 -18.73 -6.31 -30.34
CA GLY A 300 -18.20 -5.00 -30.02
C GLY A 300 -16.72 -4.85 -30.37
N ILE A 301 -16.25 -3.61 -30.36
CA ILE A 301 -14.86 -3.24 -30.54
C ILE A 301 -14.49 -2.28 -29.43
N VAL A 302 -13.40 -2.58 -28.72
CA VAL A 302 -12.79 -1.64 -27.79
C VAL A 302 -11.77 -0.78 -28.52
N THR A 303 -11.88 0.53 -28.36
CA THR A 303 -10.93 1.52 -28.91
C THR A 303 -10.40 2.41 -27.80
N CYS A 304 -9.21 2.98 -28.00
CA CYS A 304 -8.60 3.89 -27.04
C CYS A 304 -8.25 5.26 -27.64
N ASP A 305 -8.33 6.28 -26.80
CA ASP A 305 -7.52 7.49 -26.92
C ASP A 305 -6.36 7.38 -25.93
N VAL A 306 -5.15 7.80 -26.34
CA VAL A 306 -3.95 7.76 -25.49
C VAL A 306 -3.36 9.16 -25.39
N TYR A 307 -3.37 9.74 -24.21
CA TYR A 307 -2.73 11.03 -23.90
C TYR A 307 -1.31 10.78 -23.44
N PHE A 308 -0.34 11.54 -23.94
CA PHE A 308 1.07 11.39 -23.57
C PHE A 308 1.82 12.71 -23.62
N GLY A 309 2.53 13.03 -22.54
CA GLY A 309 3.39 14.21 -22.48
C GLY A 309 3.97 14.43 -21.08
N THR A 310 4.33 15.68 -20.77
CA THR A 310 5.00 16.06 -19.52
C THR A 310 4.11 16.83 -18.55
N ASN A 311 2.86 17.11 -18.94
CA ASN A 311 1.89 17.76 -18.07
C ASN A 311 1.27 16.73 -17.11
N PRO A 312 1.32 16.93 -15.78
CA PRO A 312 0.63 16.07 -14.82
C PRO A 312 -0.89 16.09 -14.95
N ASP A 313 -1.46 17.19 -15.47
CA ASP A 313 -2.83 17.22 -15.99
C ASP A 313 -2.83 16.49 -17.34
N VAL A 314 -3.05 15.18 -17.28
CA VAL A 314 -2.70 14.27 -18.39
C VAL A 314 -3.57 14.52 -19.62
N GLU A 315 -4.82 14.93 -19.44
CA GLU A 315 -5.77 15.26 -20.50
C GLU A 315 -5.37 16.52 -21.27
N ALA A 316 -4.54 17.38 -20.69
CA ALA A 316 -3.97 18.54 -21.38
C ALA A 316 -2.79 18.19 -22.30
N ASN A 317 -2.25 16.97 -22.21
CA ASN A 317 -1.25 16.47 -23.16
C ASN A 317 -1.89 16.11 -24.53
N PRO A 318 -1.11 16.10 -25.62
CA PRO A 318 -1.62 15.66 -26.92
C PRO A 318 -2.01 14.18 -26.91
N LYS A 319 -3.05 13.84 -27.68
CA LYS A 319 -3.41 12.46 -27.98
C LYS A 319 -2.48 11.88 -29.04
N VAL A 320 -1.74 10.83 -28.69
CA VAL A 320 -0.86 10.08 -29.61
C VAL A 320 -1.60 8.93 -30.30
N VAL A 321 -2.75 8.50 -29.76
CA VAL A 321 -3.72 7.60 -30.39
C VAL A 321 -5.12 8.19 -30.23
N ILE A 322 -5.95 8.11 -31.28
CA ILE A 322 -7.32 8.64 -31.28
C ILE A 322 -8.29 7.62 -31.90
N GLY A 323 -9.14 7.01 -31.08
CA GLY A 323 -10.27 6.17 -31.49
C GLY A 323 -9.85 4.90 -32.22
N GLN A 324 -8.72 4.29 -31.86
CA GLN A 324 -8.19 3.10 -32.54
C GLN A 324 -8.18 1.88 -31.61
N ALA A 325 -8.40 0.69 -32.18
CA ALA A 325 -8.22 -0.59 -31.51
C ALA A 325 -6.76 -1.04 -31.69
N VAL A 326 -5.85 -0.40 -30.95
CA VAL A 326 -4.41 -0.71 -30.93
C VAL A 326 -3.94 -0.87 -29.49
N GLU A 327 -2.83 -1.57 -29.31
CA GLU A 327 -2.23 -1.92 -28.01
C GLU A 327 -0.81 -1.37 -27.84
N SER A 328 -0.35 -0.55 -28.80
CA SER A 328 0.94 0.13 -28.71
C SER A 328 1.01 1.37 -29.59
N VAL A 329 1.89 2.31 -29.22
CA VAL A 329 2.27 3.47 -30.01
C VAL A 329 3.73 3.81 -29.78
N SER A 330 4.45 4.18 -30.85
CA SER A 330 5.84 4.63 -30.74
C SER A 330 5.91 6.11 -30.35
N VAL A 331 6.79 6.41 -29.39
CA VAL A 331 7.09 7.77 -28.91
C VAL A 331 8.60 7.96 -28.83
N THR A 332 9.06 9.22 -28.79
CA THR A 332 10.46 9.55 -28.53
C THR A 332 10.52 10.29 -27.22
N LEU A 333 11.39 9.84 -26.33
CA LEU A 333 11.60 10.42 -25.01
C LEU A 333 12.81 11.36 -25.03
N ASP A 334 12.70 12.47 -24.33
CA ASP A 334 13.78 13.40 -24.04
C ASP A 334 14.48 12.95 -22.75
N PRO A 335 15.79 13.21 -22.60
CA PRO A 335 16.52 12.89 -21.37
C PRO A 335 16.02 13.74 -20.18
N GLU A 336 16.26 13.27 -18.96
CA GLU A 336 15.96 13.97 -17.70
C GLU A 336 14.50 14.45 -17.55
N THR A 337 13.55 13.69 -18.09
CA THR A 337 12.15 14.14 -18.22
C THR A 337 11.19 13.20 -17.50
N ASN A 338 10.18 13.78 -16.83
CA ASN A 338 9.05 13.06 -16.26
C ASN A 338 7.89 13.04 -17.25
N TYR A 339 7.34 11.86 -17.52
CA TYR A 339 6.23 11.64 -18.43
C TYR A 339 4.98 11.16 -17.71
N TYR A 340 3.84 11.58 -18.24
CA TYR A 340 2.50 11.24 -17.78
C TYR A 340 1.67 10.75 -18.97
N TRP A 341 0.95 9.65 -18.79
CA TRP A 341 0.06 9.11 -19.81
C TRP A 341 -1.13 8.38 -19.24
N ALA A 342 -2.19 8.32 -20.04
CA ALA A 342 -3.44 7.70 -19.67
C ALA A 342 -4.22 7.26 -20.90
N LEU A 343 -5.16 6.34 -20.69
CA LEU A 343 -6.06 5.81 -21.70
C LEU A 343 -7.51 6.11 -21.37
N ASP A 344 -8.22 6.61 -22.36
CA ASP A 344 -9.69 6.61 -22.38
C ASP A 344 -10.14 5.47 -23.27
N LEU A 345 -10.85 4.49 -22.70
CA LEU A 345 -11.34 3.33 -23.45
C LEU A 345 -12.83 3.45 -23.73
N TYR A 346 -13.20 3.07 -24.95
CA TYR A 346 -14.55 3.08 -25.46
C TYR A 346 -14.92 1.68 -25.93
N ASP A 347 -16.13 1.24 -25.64
CA ASP A 347 -16.69 0.01 -26.17
C ASP A 347 -17.87 0.37 -27.06
N SER A 348 -17.79 0.00 -28.34
CA SER A 348 -18.81 0.32 -29.34
C SER A 348 -20.20 -0.21 -29.00
N SER A 349 -20.32 -1.22 -28.13
CA SER A 349 -21.60 -1.75 -27.67
C SER A 349 -22.28 -0.87 -26.61
N PHE A 350 -21.54 0.02 -25.95
CA PHE A 350 -22.03 0.95 -24.92
C PHE A 350 -22.01 2.40 -25.40
N SER A 351 -20.83 2.89 -25.79
CA SER A 351 -20.66 4.26 -26.25
C SER A 351 -19.38 4.40 -27.08
N THR A 352 -19.47 5.15 -28.19
CA THR A 352 -18.30 5.55 -28.98
C THR A 352 -17.90 7.00 -28.73
N THR A 353 -18.54 7.67 -27.78
CA THR A 353 -18.28 9.10 -27.49
C THR A 353 -17.92 9.37 -26.04
N ASN A 354 -18.42 8.53 -25.12
CA ASN A 354 -18.11 8.63 -23.71
C ASN A 354 -17.24 7.42 -23.33
N PRO A 355 -16.08 7.62 -22.69
CA PRO A 355 -15.26 6.51 -22.27
C PRO A 355 -15.99 5.70 -21.21
N ILE A 356 -15.90 4.38 -21.35
CA ILE A 356 -16.43 3.42 -20.38
C ILE A 356 -15.40 3.06 -19.32
N TYR A 357 -14.14 3.42 -19.55
CA TYR A 357 -13.04 3.18 -18.65
C TYR A 357 -11.95 4.22 -18.87
N LEU A 358 -11.76 5.08 -17.87
CA LEU A 358 -10.61 5.96 -17.70
C LEU A 358 -9.52 5.21 -16.91
N SER A 359 -8.33 5.03 -17.48
CA SER A 359 -7.22 4.41 -16.78
C SER A 359 -6.71 5.30 -15.63
N LEU A 360 -5.87 4.72 -14.78
CA LEU A 360 -4.99 5.48 -13.89
C LEU A 360 -4.06 6.42 -14.69
N ILE A 361 -3.43 7.36 -14.01
CA ILE A 361 -2.37 8.19 -14.60
C ILE A 361 -1.08 7.43 -14.41
N TYR A 362 -0.54 6.92 -15.51
CA TYR A 362 0.74 6.24 -15.50
C TYR A 362 1.87 7.25 -15.62
N THR A 363 2.89 7.06 -14.80
CA THR A 363 4.09 7.90 -14.76
C THR A 363 5.31 7.07 -15.06
N PHE A 364 6.30 7.66 -15.71
CA PHE A 364 7.65 7.12 -15.80
C PHE A 364 8.62 8.28 -16.09
N ASN A 365 9.91 8.04 -15.96
CA ASN A 365 10.91 9.09 -16.20
C ASN A 365 12.12 8.56 -16.97
N THR A 366 12.92 9.50 -17.48
CA THR A 366 14.22 9.28 -18.13
C THR A 366 15.35 9.93 -17.33
N LEU A 367 15.20 9.98 -16.00
CA LEU A 367 16.26 10.47 -15.13
C LEU A 367 17.42 9.48 -15.16
N ASN A 368 18.63 10.01 -15.18
CA ASN A 368 19.83 9.20 -15.16
C ASN A 368 19.94 8.36 -13.87
N MET A 369 20.34 7.10 -13.99
CA MET A 369 20.60 6.19 -12.89
C MET A 369 22.11 5.93 -12.78
N ALA A 370 22.61 5.86 -11.55
CA ALA A 370 24.02 5.54 -11.36
C ALA A 370 24.32 4.08 -11.78
N PRO A 371 25.51 3.80 -12.35
CA PRO A 371 25.92 2.43 -12.64
C PRO A 371 25.89 1.55 -11.40
N VAL A 372 25.61 0.27 -11.58
CA VAL A 372 25.76 -0.76 -10.54
C VAL A 372 27.08 -1.48 -10.76
N VAL A 373 27.85 -1.62 -9.67
CA VAL A 373 29.18 -2.22 -9.68
C VAL A 373 29.24 -3.32 -8.64
N ASP A 374 29.79 -4.45 -9.05
CA ASP A 374 30.14 -5.60 -8.21
C ASP A 374 31.59 -5.97 -8.51
N ALA A 375 32.47 -5.85 -7.51
CA ALA A 375 33.88 -6.16 -7.66
C ALA A 375 34.14 -7.68 -7.62
N GLY A 376 33.16 -8.48 -7.23
CA GLY A 376 33.25 -9.92 -7.03
C GLY A 376 33.61 -10.31 -5.60
N ASP A 377 33.59 -11.61 -5.33
CA ASP A 377 33.84 -12.16 -3.99
C ASP A 377 35.29 -11.92 -3.51
N ASP A 378 35.45 -11.86 -2.18
CA ASP A 378 36.77 -11.87 -1.54
C ASP A 378 37.55 -13.15 -1.88
N VAL A 379 38.87 -13.03 -2.03
CA VAL A 379 39.75 -14.12 -2.45
C VAL A 379 40.79 -14.44 -1.38
N GLU A 380 40.88 -15.71 -1.01
CA GLU A 380 41.99 -16.22 -0.22
C GLU A 380 42.93 -17.10 -1.07
N THR A 381 44.23 -16.88 -0.95
CA THR A 381 45.25 -17.61 -1.73
C THR A 381 46.63 -17.52 -1.06
N TRP A 382 47.67 -18.14 -1.61
CA TRP A 382 49.05 -18.04 -1.10
C TRP A 382 50.09 -17.83 -2.21
N LEU A 383 51.31 -17.45 -1.82
CA LEU A 383 52.48 -17.37 -2.70
C LEU A 383 52.97 -18.79 -3.04
N ALA A 384 52.83 -19.21 -4.29
CA ALA A 384 53.26 -20.55 -4.75
C ALA A 384 54.71 -20.52 -5.24
N ASP A 385 55.66 -20.35 -4.31
CA ASP A 385 57.10 -20.14 -4.58
C ASP A 385 57.39 -18.85 -5.40
N GLY A 386 56.49 -17.88 -5.35
CA GLY A 386 56.60 -16.60 -6.06
C GLY A 386 55.30 -15.80 -6.09
N PRO A 387 55.25 -14.72 -6.90
CA PRO A 387 54.07 -13.87 -7.03
C PRO A 387 52.83 -14.67 -7.44
N ARG A 388 51.68 -14.31 -6.87
CA ARG A 388 50.39 -14.94 -7.14
C ARG A 388 49.58 -14.11 -8.11
N VAL A 389 49.06 -14.75 -9.16
CA VAL A 389 48.13 -14.12 -10.10
C VAL A 389 46.70 -14.51 -9.71
N VAL A 390 45.85 -13.51 -9.51
CA VAL A 390 44.42 -13.66 -9.22
C VAL A 390 43.61 -13.07 -10.37
N GLN A 391 42.60 -13.80 -10.84
CA GLN A 391 41.64 -13.32 -11.82
C GLN A 391 40.58 -12.47 -11.10
N LEU A 392 40.33 -11.26 -11.60
CA LEU A 392 39.22 -10.43 -11.13
C LEU A 392 38.03 -10.65 -12.06
N ASP A 393 36.84 -10.78 -11.50
CA ASP A 393 35.61 -11.10 -12.23
C ASP A 393 34.54 -10.03 -11.93
N GLY A 394 34.90 -8.76 -12.18
CA GLY A 394 34.03 -7.62 -11.91
C GLY A 394 32.87 -7.49 -12.88
N VAL A 395 31.73 -7.04 -12.38
CA VAL A 395 30.52 -6.78 -13.16
C VAL A 395 30.14 -5.32 -13.02
N VAL A 396 29.93 -4.66 -14.17
CA VAL A 396 29.39 -3.30 -14.26
C VAL A 396 28.16 -3.35 -15.15
N SER A 397 27.05 -2.80 -14.66
CA SER A 397 25.81 -2.64 -15.42
C SER A 397 25.27 -1.23 -15.29
N ASP A 398 24.75 -0.71 -16.40
CA ASP A 398 24.15 0.61 -16.54
C ASP A 398 22.95 0.43 -17.48
N GLU A 399 21.76 0.36 -16.89
CA GLU A 399 20.54 -0.13 -17.55
C GLU A 399 19.87 0.95 -18.42
N ASP A 400 20.03 2.22 -18.05
CA ASP A 400 19.61 3.38 -18.85
C ASP A 400 20.69 3.81 -19.85
N GLY A 401 21.96 3.45 -19.61
CA GLY A 401 23.06 3.63 -20.55
C GLY A 401 23.46 5.10 -20.74
N GLY A 402 23.15 5.94 -19.76
CA GLY A 402 23.20 7.40 -19.83
C GLY A 402 24.07 8.01 -18.73
N PRO A 403 24.53 9.27 -18.90
CA PRO A 403 24.50 10.07 -20.13
C PRO A 403 25.52 9.59 -21.18
N GLY A 404 26.36 8.60 -20.88
CA GLY A 404 27.26 7.92 -21.80
C GLY A 404 27.53 6.49 -21.36
N PRO A 405 28.22 5.68 -22.18
CA PRO A 405 28.50 4.29 -21.80
C PRO A 405 29.34 4.27 -20.51
N ALA A 406 28.92 3.47 -19.54
CA ALA A 406 29.66 3.26 -18.30
C ALA A 406 31.14 2.94 -18.58
N THR A 407 32.00 3.75 -17.98
CA THR A 407 33.44 3.52 -17.91
C THR A 407 33.75 2.76 -16.62
N LEU A 408 34.86 2.01 -16.60
CA LEU A 408 35.27 1.27 -15.41
C LEU A 408 36.76 1.44 -15.14
N ALA A 409 37.14 1.38 -13.87
CA ALA A 409 38.52 1.50 -13.42
C ALA A 409 38.78 0.64 -12.18
N TRP A 410 39.76 -0.25 -12.29
CA TRP A 410 40.31 -1.02 -11.19
C TRP A 410 41.49 -0.28 -10.55
N THR A 411 41.48 -0.19 -9.22
CA THR A 411 42.59 0.38 -8.44
C THR A 411 42.94 -0.49 -7.24
N VAL A 412 44.21 -0.47 -6.84
CA VAL A 412 44.66 -1.03 -5.55
C VAL A 412 44.61 0.12 -4.55
N ILE A 413 43.71 0.05 -3.57
CA ILE A 413 43.51 1.11 -2.58
C ILE A 413 44.24 0.83 -1.25
N ALA A 414 44.60 -0.43 -1.00
CA ALA A 414 45.47 -0.84 0.10
C ALA A 414 46.25 -2.10 -0.28
N GLU A 415 47.51 -2.19 0.16
CA GLU A 415 48.36 -3.35 -0.05
C GLU A 415 49.42 -3.50 1.06
N PRO A 416 50.04 -4.68 1.23
CA PRO A 416 50.97 -4.94 2.33
C PRO A 416 52.28 -4.14 2.26
N ASP A 417 52.77 -3.86 1.05
CA ASP A 417 54.01 -3.13 0.81
C ASP A 417 53.90 -2.22 -0.43
N GLU A 418 53.73 -0.92 -0.19
CA GLU A 418 53.69 0.10 -1.25
C GLU A 418 55.02 0.25 -2.01
N LEU A 419 56.15 -0.25 -1.48
CA LEU A 419 57.44 -0.23 -2.19
C LEU A 419 57.56 -1.37 -3.21
N ASN A 420 56.70 -2.39 -3.10
CA ASN A 420 56.63 -3.53 -4.02
C ASN A 420 55.17 -3.78 -4.47
N PRO A 421 54.59 -2.84 -5.24
CA PRO A 421 53.15 -2.79 -5.45
C PRO A 421 52.64 -3.95 -6.31
N ALA A 422 51.42 -4.40 -6.00
CA ALA A 422 50.65 -5.30 -6.85
C ALA A 422 50.41 -4.67 -8.23
N ARG A 423 50.24 -5.53 -9.25
CA ARG A 423 50.10 -5.08 -10.64
C ARG A 423 48.83 -5.62 -11.25
N ILE A 424 47.93 -4.71 -11.63
CA ILE A 424 46.74 -5.01 -12.44
C ILE A 424 47.16 -5.04 -13.92
N SER A 425 46.78 -6.09 -14.65
CA SER A 425 47.19 -6.29 -16.04
C SER A 425 46.61 -5.26 -17.01
N ASP A 426 45.35 -4.89 -16.80
CA ASP A 426 44.64 -3.84 -17.53
C ASP A 426 43.59 -3.21 -16.61
N PRO A 427 43.82 -2.01 -16.06
CA PRO A 427 42.93 -1.42 -15.07
C PRO A 427 41.57 -0.98 -15.63
N ILE A 428 41.36 -0.99 -16.96
CA ILE A 428 40.08 -0.60 -17.57
C ILE A 428 39.35 -1.78 -18.25
N ALA A 429 39.87 -3.00 -18.11
CA ALA A 429 39.16 -4.21 -18.52
C ALA A 429 38.18 -4.65 -17.42
N ALA A 430 37.04 -5.24 -17.78
CA ALA A 430 36.09 -5.76 -16.80
C ALA A 430 36.72 -6.86 -15.93
N ASN A 431 37.41 -7.82 -16.57
CA ASN A 431 38.00 -8.99 -15.92
C ASN A 431 39.52 -9.07 -16.10
N PRO A 432 40.33 -8.17 -15.50
CA PRO A 432 41.78 -8.24 -15.56
C PRO A 432 42.33 -9.25 -14.56
N THR A 433 43.64 -9.40 -14.54
CA THR A 433 44.34 -10.13 -13.47
C THR A 433 45.10 -9.16 -12.59
N VAL A 434 45.21 -9.47 -11.30
CA VAL A 434 46.13 -8.80 -10.37
C VAL A 434 47.25 -9.75 -9.96
N THR A 435 48.48 -9.27 -10.03
CA THR A 435 49.66 -9.98 -9.54
C THR A 435 50.04 -9.45 -8.16
N ALA A 436 49.78 -10.25 -7.12
CA ALA A 436 50.20 -10.01 -5.74
C ALA A 436 51.61 -10.55 -5.51
N ILE A 437 52.48 -9.77 -4.87
CA ILE A 437 53.91 -10.06 -4.76
C ILE A 437 54.30 -10.51 -3.35
N GLU A 438 53.67 -9.92 -2.33
CA GLU A 438 53.95 -10.15 -0.92
C GLU A 438 52.74 -10.84 -0.25
N SER A 439 53.00 -11.52 0.87
CA SER A 439 51.92 -12.03 1.72
C SER A 439 51.28 -10.89 2.51
N GLY A 440 49.97 -10.88 2.60
CA GLY A 440 49.17 -9.93 3.36
C GLY A 440 47.83 -9.66 2.71
N SER A 441 47.14 -8.62 3.19
CA SER A 441 45.85 -8.20 2.65
C SER A 441 46.03 -7.13 1.58
N TYR A 442 45.38 -7.33 0.44
CA TYR A 442 45.18 -6.35 -0.61
C TYR A 442 43.71 -5.96 -0.64
N THR A 443 43.41 -4.67 -0.81
CA THR A 443 42.06 -4.18 -1.06
C THR A 443 42.05 -3.52 -2.42
N LEU A 444 41.22 -4.07 -3.32
CA LEU A 444 41.02 -3.55 -4.65
C LEU A 444 39.64 -2.89 -4.73
N GLN A 445 39.53 -1.88 -5.58
CA GLN A 445 38.29 -1.19 -5.86
C GLN A 445 38.01 -1.23 -7.36
N LEU A 446 36.80 -1.65 -7.72
CA LEU A 446 36.22 -1.44 -9.04
C LEU A 446 35.34 -0.20 -8.95
N GLU A 447 35.64 0.81 -9.75
CA GLU A 447 34.82 2.00 -9.91
C GLU A 447 34.17 1.98 -11.28
N ALA A 448 32.92 2.44 -11.40
CA ALA A 448 32.30 2.73 -12.68
C ALA A 448 31.64 4.11 -12.68
N GLY A 449 31.67 4.78 -13.82
CA GLY A 449 31.02 6.07 -14.00
C GLY A 449 30.48 6.25 -15.40
N ASP A 450 29.31 6.87 -15.49
CA ASP A 450 28.53 7.08 -16.71
C ASP A 450 28.71 8.50 -17.31
N GLY A 451 29.48 9.35 -16.61
CA GLY A 451 29.73 10.75 -16.95
C GLY A 451 29.05 11.76 -16.03
N GLU A 452 28.01 11.35 -15.30
CA GLU A 452 27.32 12.14 -14.28
C GLU A 452 27.46 11.52 -12.88
N TYR A 453 27.22 10.22 -12.75
CA TYR A 453 27.35 9.47 -11.52
C TYR A 453 28.58 8.55 -11.54
N THR A 454 29.03 8.21 -10.34
CA THR A 454 30.14 7.29 -10.12
C THR A 454 29.82 6.44 -8.91
N THR A 455 29.99 5.13 -9.06
CA THR A 455 29.79 4.13 -8.02
C THR A 455 31.02 3.24 -7.97
N ALA A 456 31.24 2.62 -6.82
CA ALA A 456 32.38 1.74 -6.64
C ALA A 456 32.04 0.63 -5.64
N ASP A 457 32.71 -0.50 -5.83
CA ASP A 457 32.69 -1.64 -4.94
C ASP A 457 34.11 -2.13 -4.66
N THR A 458 34.31 -2.83 -3.55
CA THR A 458 35.64 -3.28 -3.10
C THR A 458 35.65 -4.77 -2.81
N LEU A 459 36.76 -5.42 -3.16
CA LEU A 459 37.05 -6.80 -2.78
C LEU A 459 38.39 -6.89 -2.03
N GLN A 460 38.49 -7.85 -1.11
CA GLN A 460 39.69 -8.16 -0.36
C GLN A 460 40.38 -9.41 -0.93
N ILE A 461 41.70 -9.34 -1.10
CA ILE A 461 42.53 -10.50 -1.44
C ILE A 461 43.50 -10.74 -0.28
N VAL A 462 43.35 -11.87 0.42
CA VAL A 462 44.28 -12.30 1.45
C VAL A 462 45.27 -13.29 0.86
N VAL A 463 46.54 -12.92 0.87
CA VAL A 463 47.64 -13.74 0.35
C VAL A 463 48.48 -14.24 1.53
N TYR A 464 48.44 -15.54 1.79
CA TYR A 464 49.31 -16.19 2.78
C TYR A 464 50.71 -16.46 2.21
N ALA A 465 51.71 -16.59 3.07
CA ALA A 465 53.10 -16.84 2.66
C ALA A 465 53.25 -18.18 1.93
N ASP A 466 52.50 -19.20 2.35
CA ASP A 466 52.48 -20.51 1.71
C ASP A 466 51.15 -21.25 1.94
N ALA A 467 51.04 -22.45 1.36
CA ALA A 467 49.84 -23.28 1.46
C ALA A 467 49.56 -23.77 2.89
N CYS A 468 50.59 -23.92 3.73
CA CYS A 468 50.45 -24.38 5.11
C CYS A 468 49.89 -23.26 5.99
N GLU A 469 50.40 -22.03 5.87
CA GLU A 469 49.84 -20.87 6.55
C GLU A 469 48.39 -20.64 6.13
N HIS A 470 48.07 -20.74 4.84
CA HIS A 470 46.68 -20.68 4.37
C HIS A 470 45.81 -21.72 5.06
N ALA A 471 46.23 -23.00 5.06
CA ALA A 471 45.48 -24.09 5.67
C ALA A 471 45.25 -23.86 7.17
N LYS A 472 46.25 -23.37 7.91
CA LYS A 472 46.15 -23.05 9.35
C LYS A 472 45.10 -21.98 9.66
N ASN A 473 44.80 -21.11 8.71
CA ASN A 473 43.82 -20.03 8.85
C ASN A 473 42.42 -20.39 8.32
N GLN A 474 42.22 -21.61 7.81
CA GLN A 474 40.89 -22.06 7.37
C GLN A 474 40.06 -22.62 8.53
N ASP A 475 38.75 -22.39 8.46
CA ASP A 475 37.81 -23.01 9.38
C ASP A 475 37.89 -24.54 9.32
N GLY A 476 37.99 -25.16 10.50
CA GLY A 476 38.09 -26.61 10.63
C GLY A 476 39.49 -27.18 10.44
N PHE A 477 40.53 -26.33 10.35
CA PHE A 477 41.91 -26.81 10.42
C PHE A 477 42.15 -27.60 11.72
N ALA A 478 42.77 -28.76 11.58
CA ALA A 478 43.18 -29.61 12.68
C ALA A 478 44.62 -30.05 12.44
N LEU A 479 45.49 -29.79 13.42
CA LEU A 479 46.87 -30.24 13.36
C LEU A 479 46.91 -31.77 13.26
N LEU A 480 47.65 -32.29 12.28
CA LEU A 480 47.88 -33.72 12.17
C LEU A 480 48.80 -34.13 13.34
N PRO A 481 48.41 -35.11 14.19
CA PRO A 481 49.23 -35.47 15.36
C PRO A 481 50.66 -35.93 15.04
N GLY A 482 50.95 -36.31 13.79
CA GLY A 482 52.27 -36.71 13.32
C GLY A 482 53.05 -35.63 12.58
N ASP A 483 52.48 -34.44 12.39
CA ASP A 483 53.17 -33.27 11.81
C ASP A 483 53.79 -32.50 12.99
N ILE A 484 55.02 -32.85 13.33
CA ILE A 484 55.66 -32.43 14.58
C ILE A 484 56.35 -31.08 14.41
N ASN A 485 56.87 -30.79 13.21
CA ASN A 485 57.44 -29.48 12.89
C ASN A 485 56.38 -28.46 12.42
N GLU A 486 55.11 -28.89 12.29
CA GLU A 486 53.97 -28.11 11.85
C GLU A 486 54.15 -27.49 10.44
N ASP A 487 54.82 -28.19 9.53
CA ASP A 487 55.00 -27.77 8.13
C ASP A 487 53.84 -28.22 7.22
N CYS A 488 52.77 -28.77 7.82
CA CYS A 488 51.58 -29.31 7.17
C CYS A 488 51.84 -30.59 6.35
N ILE A 489 53.00 -31.23 6.47
CA ILE A 489 53.37 -32.44 5.73
C ILE A 489 54.02 -33.45 6.68
N VAL A 490 53.28 -34.51 7.05
CA VAL A 490 53.88 -35.64 7.78
C VAL A 490 54.89 -36.40 6.89
N ASN A 491 56.18 -36.27 7.15
CA ASN A 491 57.25 -36.85 6.37
C ASN A 491 58.42 -37.40 7.23
N GLU A 492 59.54 -37.76 6.59
CA GLU A 492 60.71 -38.34 7.26
C GLU A 492 61.33 -37.39 8.29
N LEU A 493 61.20 -36.08 8.09
CA LEU A 493 61.70 -35.07 9.02
C LEU A 493 60.92 -35.12 10.34
N ASP A 494 59.60 -35.30 10.30
CA ASP A 494 58.78 -35.51 11.51
C ASP A 494 59.16 -36.79 12.23
N LEU A 495 59.38 -37.87 11.48
CA LEU A 495 59.83 -39.13 12.07
C LEU A 495 61.17 -38.96 12.76
N ALA A 496 62.12 -38.25 12.15
CA ALA A 496 63.42 -37.97 12.76
C ALA A 496 63.30 -37.14 14.04
N ILE A 497 62.44 -36.12 14.07
CA ILE A 497 62.17 -35.32 15.28
C ILE A 497 61.55 -36.21 16.37
N LEU A 498 60.60 -37.08 16.00
CA LEU A 498 60.01 -38.04 16.93
C LEU A 498 61.04 -39.02 17.49
N GLU A 499 61.92 -39.53 16.64
CA GLU A 499 63.00 -40.46 17.00
C GLU A 499 64.06 -39.81 17.89
N GLU A 500 64.41 -38.55 17.62
CA GLU A 500 65.37 -37.77 18.43
C GLU A 500 64.87 -37.60 19.87
N HIS A 501 63.58 -37.28 20.03
CA HIS A 501 62.95 -37.09 21.33
C HIS A 501 62.28 -38.38 21.87
N TRP A 502 62.56 -39.53 21.25
CA TRP A 502 61.91 -40.79 21.60
C TRP A 502 62.29 -41.23 23.02
N LEU A 503 61.28 -41.44 23.86
CA LEU A 503 61.41 -41.77 25.29
C LEU A 503 62.00 -40.64 26.15
N GLU A 504 62.14 -39.42 25.65
CA GLU A 504 62.46 -38.27 26.49
C GLU A 504 61.30 -37.94 27.45
N TRP A 505 61.66 -37.50 28.66
CA TRP A 505 60.71 -37.25 29.73
C TRP A 505 60.59 -35.74 30.00
N ASN A 506 59.39 -35.18 29.80
CA ASN A 506 59.10 -33.78 30.14
C ASN A 506 58.38 -33.65 31.50
N TYR A 507 59.11 -33.97 32.58
CA TYR A 507 58.66 -33.67 33.94
C TYR A 507 59.85 -33.26 34.83
N THR A 508 59.59 -32.37 35.80
CA THR A 508 60.57 -32.05 36.86
C THR A 508 60.51 -33.11 37.96
N THR A 509 61.66 -33.62 38.37
CA THR A 509 61.80 -34.47 39.56
C THR A 509 62.12 -33.62 40.79
N GLU A 510 61.53 -33.96 41.96
CA GLU A 510 62.11 -33.58 43.26
C GLU A 510 63.46 -34.24 43.51
#